data_AF-A0A074ZJ28-F1
#
_entry.id   AF-A0A074ZJ28-F1
#
_cell.length_a   1.000
_cell.length_b   1.000
_cell.length_c   1.000
_cell.angle_alpha   90.00
_cell.angle_beta   90.00
_cell.angle_gamma   90.00
#
_symmetry.space_group_name_H-M   'P 1'
#
loop_
_entity.id
_entity.type
_entity.pdbx_description
1 polymer ?
#
loop_
_entity_poly.entity_id
_entity_poly.type
_entity_poly.pdbx_seq_one_letter_code
_entity_poly.pdbx_strand_id
1 'polypeptide(L)'
;MSLNLDVLGPPKDTEDDSRMIADHQPPAVPHSLTAVRLTLDDRWLITWAGPQLNELGMNHGRKICGYQVELNGAEVKRIDSPFVTKCILQLGTQSSKTHRGCVGVKMVADGENFSESAQLELWNTEANSSKPAFANNLALHQIAAE
;
A
#
# COMPACT_ATOMS: atom_id res chain seq x y z
N MET A 1 50.09 63.65 14.68
CA MET A 1 49.03 63.34 13.71
C MET A 1 49.61 62.40 12.68
N SER A 2 49.22 61.14 12.72
CA SER A 2 49.55 60.15 11.68
C SER A 2 48.31 59.32 11.44
N LEU A 3 47.79 59.37 10.21
CA LEU A 3 46.67 58.56 9.73
C LEU A 3 47.19 57.15 9.43
N ASN A 4 46.62 56.12 10.04
CA ASN A 4 46.86 54.73 9.65
C ASN A 4 45.66 54.24 8.82
N LEU A 5 46.01 53.76 7.64
CA LEU A 5 45.17 53.29 6.54
C LEU A 5 44.65 51.87 6.81
N ASP A 6 43.42 51.61 6.41
CA ASP A 6 42.71 50.34 6.41
C ASP A 6 43.54 49.11 6.01
N VAL A 7 43.40 48.03 6.78
CA VAL A 7 43.50 46.66 6.29
C VAL A 7 42.33 45.86 6.86
N LEU A 8 41.16 46.05 6.27
CA LEU A 8 40.06 45.08 6.34
C LEU A 8 40.49 43.86 5.53
N GLY A 9 40.92 42.79 6.22
CA GLY A 9 41.05 41.47 5.60
C GLY A 9 39.68 41.00 5.06
N PRO A 10 39.66 40.14 4.04
CA PRO A 10 38.39 39.69 3.46
C PRO A 10 37.56 39.00 4.55
N PRO A 11 36.23 39.16 4.55
CA PRO A 11 35.39 38.45 5.48
C PRO A 11 35.65 36.95 5.31
N LYS A 12 35.88 36.26 6.44
CA LYS A 12 35.83 34.80 6.46
C LYS A 12 34.49 34.41 5.84
N ASP A 13 34.55 33.76 4.68
CA ASP A 13 33.44 32.98 4.17
C ASP A 13 33.14 31.94 5.26
N THR A 14 32.16 32.23 6.11
CA THR A 14 31.40 31.18 6.78
C THR A 14 30.72 30.44 5.66
N GLU A 15 31.40 29.40 5.15
CA GLU A 15 30.75 28.33 4.42
C GLU A 15 29.57 27.89 5.29
N ASP A 16 28.41 28.31 4.83
CA ASP A 16 27.09 27.87 5.22
C ASP A 16 27.03 26.35 4.97
N ASP A 17 27.64 25.59 5.89
CA ASP A 17 27.65 24.13 5.94
C ASP A 17 26.23 23.57 6.24
N SER A 18 25.21 24.45 6.23
CA SER A 18 23.79 24.12 6.40
C SER A 18 23.16 23.51 5.13
N ARG A 19 23.91 23.34 4.05
CA ARG A 19 23.39 22.84 2.77
C ARG A 19 24.00 21.49 2.42
N MET A 20 23.62 20.40 3.09
CA MET A 20 23.58 19.03 2.49
C MET A 20 22.86 17.99 3.36
N ILE A 21 21.83 18.36 4.14
CA ILE A 21 20.75 17.39 4.34
C ILE A 21 19.97 17.47 3.03
N ALA A 22 20.28 16.59 2.08
CA ALA A 22 19.36 16.37 0.99
C ALA A 22 18.04 15.95 1.64
N ASP A 23 17.08 16.88 1.68
CA ASP A 23 15.72 16.64 2.14
C ASP A 23 15.08 15.65 1.19
N HIS A 24 15.44 14.38 1.34
CA HIS A 24 14.92 13.30 0.55
C HIS A 24 13.46 13.15 0.96
N GLN A 25 12.55 13.66 0.14
CA GLN A 25 11.12 13.52 0.32
C GLN A 25 10.75 12.03 0.53
N PRO A 26 9.75 11.71 1.36
CA PRO A 26 9.28 10.35 1.49
C PRO A 26 8.90 9.75 0.12
N PRO A 27 9.04 8.43 -0.03
CA PRO A 27 8.56 7.75 -1.22
C PRO A 27 7.08 8.06 -1.46
N ALA A 28 6.69 8.18 -2.72
CA ALA A 28 5.31 8.37 -3.10
C ALA A 28 4.44 7.18 -2.63
N VAL A 29 3.23 7.52 -2.20
CA VAL A 29 2.25 6.56 -1.70
C VAL A 29 1.69 5.74 -2.88
N PRO A 30 1.59 4.40 -2.77
CA PRO A 30 0.85 3.58 -3.72
C PRO A 30 -0.60 4.07 -3.88
N HIS A 31 -1.24 3.78 -5.01
CA HIS A 31 -2.63 4.22 -5.21
C HIS A 31 -3.46 3.16 -5.93
N SER A 32 -4.77 3.43 -6.07
CA SER A 32 -5.71 2.56 -6.79
C SER A 32 -5.73 1.13 -6.24
N LEU A 33 -5.69 1.01 -4.90
CA LEU A 33 -5.78 -0.29 -4.24
C LEU A 33 -7.13 -0.93 -4.56
N THR A 34 -7.11 -2.20 -4.95
CA THR A 34 -8.30 -3.02 -5.11
C THR A 34 -8.10 -4.38 -4.46
N ALA A 35 -9.20 -4.98 -4.03
CA ALA A 35 -9.22 -6.28 -3.40
C ALA A 35 -10.32 -7.15 -4.04
N VAL A 36 -9.95 -8.34 -4.49
CA VAL A 36 -10.87 -9.32 -5.06
C VAL A 36 -10.77 -10.61 -4.26
N ARG A 37 -11.90 -11.08 -3.74
CA ARG A 37 -11.98 -12.39 -3.08
C ARG A 37 -11.85 -13.48 -4.14
N LEU A 38 -10.84 -14.34 -4.01
CA LEU A 38 -10.53 -15.37 -5.01
C LEU A 38 -11.38 -16.63 -4.85
N THR A 39 -11.65 -17.05 -3.61
CA THR A 39 -12.47 -18.24 -3.34
C THR A 39 -13.22 -18.14 -1.99
N LEU A 40 -14.04 -19.13 -1.67
CA LEU A 40 -14.66 -19.31 -0.35
C LEU A 40 -13.64 -19.55 0.79
N ASP A 41 -12.41 -19.96 0.46
CA ASP A 41 -11.30 -20.18 1.41
C ASP A 41 -10.60 -18.90 1.87
N ASP A 42 -11.29 -17.76 1.76
CA ASP A 42 -10.90 -16.51 2.39
C ASP A 42 -9.60 -15.86 1.89
N ARG A 43 -9.10 -16.30 0.72
CA ARG A 43 -8.00 -15.63 0.00
C ARG A 43 -8.46 -14.40 -0.76
N TRP A 44 -7.64 -13.36 -0.71
CA TRP A 44 -7.84 -12.11 -1.45
C TRP A 44 -6.66 -11.81 -2.35
N LEU A 45 -6.94 -11.45 -3.59
CA LEU A 45 -6.00 -10.79 -4.47
C LEU A 45 -6.07 -9.29 -4.18
N ILE A 46 -4.98 -8.75 -3.65
CA ILE A 46 -4.78 -7.31 -3.48
C ILE A 46 -3.94 -6.83 -4.65
N THR A 47 -4.38 -5.77 -5.31
CA THR A 47 -3.62 -5.09 -6.37
C THR A 47 -3.54 -3.60 -6.10
N TRP A 48 -2.50 -2.96 -6.60
CA TRP A 48 -2.28 -1.52 -6.50
C TRP A 48 -1.55 -1.01 -7.74
N ALA A 49 -1.46 0.30 -7.87
CA ALA A 49 -0.53 0.97 -8.77
C ALA A 49 0.64 1.51 -7.95
N GLY A 50 1.85 1.16 -8.38
CA GLY A 50 3.07 1.78 -7.87
C GLY A 50 3.28 3.17 -8.48
N PRO A 51 3.94 4.10 -7.77
CA PRO A 51 4.34 5.37 -8.33
C PRO A 51 5.39 5.17 -9.44
N GLN A 52 5.61 6.23 -10.22
CA GLN A 52 6.63 6.20 -11.26
C GLN A 52 8.03 6.06 -10.65
N LEU A 53 8.80 5.16 -11.26
CA LEU A 53 10.21 4.93 -10.95
C LEU A 53 11.03 5.30 -12.17
N ASN A 54 12.22 5.85 -11.97
CA ASN A 54 13.19 5.98 -13.04
C ASN A 54 13.85 4.62 -13.37
N GLU A 55 14.71 4.59 -14.38
CA GLU A 55 15.43 3.38 -14.82
C GLU A 55 16.28 2.72 -13.71
N LEU A 56 16.64 3.51 -12.69
CA LEU A 56 17.40 3.05 -11.54
C LEU A 56 16.51 2.57 -10.38
N GLY A 57 15.18 2.55 -10.55
CA GLY A 57 14.23 2.17 -9.50
C GLY A 57 14.12 3.20 -8.37
N MET A 58 14.32 4.48 -8.69
CA MET A 58 14.25 5.58 -7.72
C MET A 58 12.89 6.27 -7.76
N ASN A 59 12.43 6.73 -6.60
CA ASN A 59 11.31 7.65 -6.45
C ASN A 59 11.69 8.78 -5.50
N HIS A 60 11.47 10.05 -5.89
CA HIS A 60 11.83 11.23 -5.11
C HIS A 60 13.25 11.22 -4.52
N GLY A 61 14.23 10.73 -5.30
CA GLY A 61 15.62 10.65 -4.87
C GLY A 61 15.96 9.48 -3.95
N ARG A 62 15.03 8.55 -3.71
CA ARG A 62 15.24 7.35 -2.88
C ARG A 62 15.16 6.07 -3.70
N LYS A 63 16.04 5.11 -3.42
CA LYS A 63 15.99 3.77 -4.00
C LYS A 63 14.82 3.00 -3.41
N ILE A 64 13.93 2.49 -4.26
CA ILE A 64 12.79 1.71 -3.81
C ILE A 64 13.16 0.23 -3.81
N CYS A 65 12.99 -0.40 -2.65
CA CYS A 65 13.29 -1.81 -2.40
C CYS A 65 12.04 -2.68 -2.59
N GLY A 66 10.84 -2.10 -2.44
CA GLY A 66 9.60 -2.81 -2.71
C GLY A 66 8.41 -2.27 -1.93
N TYR A 67 7.59 -3.18 -1.40
CA TYR A 67 6.35 -2.84 -0.70
C TYR A 67 6.22 -3.61 0.61
N GLN A 68 5.54 -2.99 1.57
CA GLN A 68 5.04 -3.62 2.77
C GLN A 68 3.51 -3.58 2.73
N VAL A 69 2.90 -4.75 2.89
CA VAL A 69 1.47 -4.93 2.94
C VAL A 69 1.06 -5.14 4.40
N GLU A 70 0.04 -4.41 4.81
CA GLU A 70 -0.45 -4.35 6.18
C GLU A 70 -1.91 -4.81 6.24
N LEU A 71 -2.29 -5.41 7.36
CA LEU A 71 -3.68 -5.67 7.72
C LEU A 71 -3.92 -5.06 9.10
N ASN A 72 -4.89 -4.16 9.21
CA ASN A 72 -5.20 -3.40 10.43
C ASN A 72 -3.95 -2.73 11.03
N GLY A 73 -3.06 -2.22 10.17
CA GLY A 73 -1.79 -1.58 10.56
C GLY A 73 -0.65 -2.53 10.92
N ALA A 74 -0.88 -3.85 10.98
CA ALA A 74 0.19 -4.82 11.22
C ALA A 74 0.75 -5.35 9.89
N GLU A 75 2.08 -5.45 9.77
CA GLU A 75 2.71 -6.08 8.61
C GLU A 75 2.28 -7.54 8.46
N VAL A 76 1.77 -7.88 7.28
CA VAL A 76 1.40 -9.26 6.93
C VAL A 76 2.26 -9.81 5.80
N LYS A 77 2.90 -8.95 5.01
CA LYS A 77 3.73 -9.37 3.89
C LYS A 77 4.72 -8.29 3.46
N ARG A 78 5.97 -8.71 3.24
CA ARG A 78 7.02 -7.93 2.57
C ARG A 78 7.16 -8.41 1.12
N ILE A 79 7.39 -7.48 0.20
CA ILE A 79 7.62 -7.74 -1.22
C ILE A 79 8.90 -7.02 -1.61
N ASP A 80 9.96 -7.77 -1.88
CA ASP A 80 11.29 -7.24 -2.22
C ASP A 80 11.44 -6.98 -3.73
N SER A 81 10.44 -6.31 -4.29
CA SER A 81 10.48 -5.84 -5.67
C SER A 81 9.56 -4.64 -5.84
N PRO A 82 10.07 -3.50 -6.34
CA PRO A 82 9.26 -2.30 -6.56
C PRO A 82 8.31 -2.42 -7.77
N PHE A 83 8.47 -3.47 -8.58
CA PHE A 83 7.66 -3.72 -9.78
C PHE A 83 6.53 -4.73 -9.55
N VAL A 84 6.49 -5.39 -8.40
CA VAL A 84 5.40 -6.31 -8.05
C VAL A 84 4.28 -5.51 -7.39
N THR A 85 3.17 -5.32 -8.12
CA THR A 85 2.05 -4.48 -7.68
C THR A 85 0.78 -5.28 -7.35
N LYS A 86 0.95 -6.56 -7.01
CA LYS A 86 -0.14 -7.44 -6.60
C LYS A 86 0.36 -8.52 -5.64
N CYS A 87 -0.50 -8.97 -4.74
CA CYS A 87 -0.22 -10.14 -3.93
C CYS A 87 -1.51 -10.86 -3.51
N ILE A 88 -1.38 -12.14 -3.15
CA ILE A 88 -2.45 -12.88 -2.50
C ILE A 88 -2.21 -12.84 -0.99
N LEU A 89 -3.26 -12.52 -0.23
CA LEU A 89 -3.32 -12.59 1.22
C LEU A 89 -4.31 -13.67 1.67
N GLN A 90 -3.86 -14.53 2.58
CA GLN A 90 -4.73 -15.44 3.33
C GLN A 90 -5.18 -14.69 4.58
N LEU A 91 -6.35 -14.06 4.51
CA LEU A 91 -6.97 -13.50 5.70
C LEU A 91 -7.59 -14.71 6.41
N GLY A 92 -7.15 -15.04 7.63
CA GLY A 92 -7.73 -16.19 8.36
C GLY A 92 -9.25 -16.06 8.55
N THR A 93 -9.90 -17.12 8.99
CA THR A 93 -11.33 -17.16 9.35
C THR A 93 -11.58 -16.28 10.59
N GLN A 94 -11.45 -14.96 10.46
CA GLN A 94 -11.90 -14.04 11.49
C GLN A 94 -13.41 -13.92 11.39
N SER A 95 -14.03 -14.47 12.43
CA SER A 95 -15.43 -14.35 12.90
C SER A 95 -16.37 -13.55 12.01
N SER A 96 -17.45 -14.21 11.60
CA SER A 96 -18.62 -13.61 10.97
C SER A 96 -19.16 -12.43 11.80
N LYS A 97 -18.78 -11.20 11.45
CA LYS A 97 -19.58 -9.98 11.62
C LYS A 97 -18.92 -8.79 10.93
N THR A 98 -19.49 -8.46 9.76
CA THR A 98 -19.65 -7.12 9.19
C THR A 98 -18.42 -6.27 8.80
N HIS A 99 -17.19 -6.53 9.25
CA HIS A 99 -15.98 -5.84 8.76
C HIS A 99 -14.76 -6.76 8.87
N ARG A 100 -14.04 -7.00 7.76
CA ARG A 100 -12.93 -7.97 7.73
C ARG A 100 -11.58 -7.35 8.04
N GLY A 101 -11.47 -6.02 7.96
CA GLY A 101 -10.27 -5.25 8.30
C GLY A 101 -9.93 -4.20 7.25
N CYS A 102 -8.87 -3.45 7.50
CA CYS A 102 -8.30 -2.49 6.55
C CYS A 102 -6.97 -3.05 6.01
N VAL A 103 -6.82 -3.13 4.69
CA VAL A 103 -5.54 -3.47 4.05
C VAL A 103 -4.79 -2.20 3.73
N GLY A 104 -3.53 -2.15 4.15
CA GLY A 104 -2.58 -1.09 3.82
C GLY A 104 -1.53 -1.59 2.82
N VAL A 105 -1.08 -0.72 1.92
CA VAL A 105 0.15 -0.93 1.14
C VAL A 105 0.99 0.33 1.22
N LYS A 106 2.24 0.18 1.66
CA LYS A 106 3.23 1.26 1.68
C LYS A 106 4.46 0.88 0.87
N MET A 107 5.08 1.89 0.30
CA MET A 107 6.35 1.76 -0.40
C MET A 107 7.50 1.70 0.60
N VAL A 108 8.49 0.85 0.30
CA VAL A 108 9.70 0.68 1.09
C VAL A 108 10.88 1.21 0.29
N ALA A 109 11.52 2.24 0.81
CA ALA A 109 12.82 2.71 0.32
C ALA A 109 13.97 2.14 1.15
N ASP A 110 15.17 2.24 0.58
CA ASP A 110 16.41 1.89 1.26
C ASP A 110 16.58 2.68 2.57
N GLY A 111 17.22 2.04 3.56
CA GLY A 111 17.30 2.55 4.93
C GLY A 111 15.96 2.57 5.68
N GLU A 112 15.01 1.69 5.31
CA GLU A 112 13.70 1.52 5.96
C GLU A 112 12.84 2.79 6.02
N ASN A 113 12.94 3.63 5.00
CA ASN A 113 12.07 4.78 4.85
C ASN A 113 10.77 4.35 4.16
N PHE A 114 9.63 4.72 4.75
CA PHE A 114 8.33 4.33 4.24
C PHE A 114 7.58 5.52 3.64
N SER A 115 6.74 5.25 2.64
CA SER A 115 5.64 6.16 2.33
C SER A 115 4.57 6.09 3.42
N GLU A 116 3.58 6.98 3.37
CA GLU A 116 2.30 6.70 4.03
C GLU A 116 1.67 5.41 3.46
N SER A 117 0.74 4.81 4.21
CA SER A 117 0.01 3.63 3.76
C SER A 117 -1.20 4.04 2.94
N ALA A 118 -1.27 3.54 1.71
CA ALA A 118 -2.52 3.53 0.94
C ALA A 118 -3.45 2.49 1.56
N GLN A 119 -4.70 2.84 1.83
CA GLN A 119 -5.62 2.00 2.61
C GLN A 119 -6.88 1.63 1.84
N LEU A 120 -7.38 0.42 2.10
CA LEU A 120 -8.63 -0.09 1.56
C LEU A 120 -9.36 -0.92 2.62
N GLU A 121 -10.59 -0.53 2.95
CA GLU A 121 -11.45 -1.31 3.83
C GLU A 121 -11.98 -2.56 3.13
N LEU A 122 -11.89 -3.70 3.81
CA LEU A 122 -12.41 -4.98 3.36
C LEU A 122 -13.74 -5.28 4.04
N TRP A 123 -14.79 -5.32 3.22
CA TRP A 123 -16.13 -5.65 3.65
C TRP A 123 -16.49 -7.07 3.19
N ASN A 124 -17.08 -7.86 4.08
CA ASN A 124 -17.80 -9.07 3.66
C ASN A 124 -19.17 -8.61 3.15
N THR A 125 -19.32 -8.45 1.84
CA THR A 125 -20.65 -8.25 1.24
C THR A 125 -21.39 -9.58 1.19
N GLU A 126 -21.75 -10.12 2.36
CA GLU A 126 -22.95 -10.96 2.46
C GLU A 126 -24.14 -10.02 2.68
N ALA A 127 -24.33 -9.07 1.76
CA ALA A 127 -25.62 -8.42 1.66
C ALA A 127 -26.59 -9.51 1.21
N ASN A 128 -27.61 -9.79 2.03
CA ASN A 128 -28.75 -10.63 1.71
C ASN A 128 -29.16 -10.47 0.23
N SER A 129 -28.70 -11.37 -0.63
CA SER A 129 -29.37 -11.65 -1.90
C SER A 129 -30.44 -12.69 -1.57
N SER A 130 -31.47 -12.24 -0.88
CA SER A 130 -32.73 -12.97 -0.76
C SER A 130 -33.43 -12.97 -2.12
N LYS A 131 -32.95 -13.83 -3.03
CA LYS A 131 -33.77 -14.54 -4.02
C LYS A 131 -32.91 -15.62 -4.72
N PRO A 132 -33.16 -16.92 -4.51
CA PRO A 132 -32.87 -17.88 -5.55
C PRO A 132 -33.77 -17.51 -6.74
N ALA A 133 -33.17 -16.96 -7.79
CA ALA A 133 -33.87 -16.68 -9.04
C ALA A 133 -34.05 -17.99 -9.85
N PHE A 134 -34.68 -19.00 -9.24
CA PHE A 134 -35.30 -20.13 -9.95
C PHE A 134 -36.48 -20.65 -9.12
N ALA A 135 -37.49 -19.82 -8.96
CA ALA A 135 -38.85 -20.31 -8.78
C ALA A 135 -39.52 -20.27 -10.16
N ASN A 136 -39.63 -21.42 -10.81
CA ASN A 136 -40.73 -21.73 -11.71
C ASN A 136 -40.94 -23.25 -11.74
N ASN A 137 -41.87 -23.68 -10.88
CA ASN A 137 -42.93 -24.65 -11.14
C ASN A 137 -42.59 -25.91 -11.97
N LEU A 138 -42.48 -27.05 -11.29
CA LEU A 138 -43.36 -28.18 -11.62
C LEU A 138 -43.59 -29.05 -10.37
N ALA A 139 -44.67 -28.76 -9.65
CA ALA A 139 -45.39 -29.81 -8.94
C ALA A 139 -46.15 -30.65 -9.99
N LEU A 140 -46.45 -31.91 -9.62
CA LEU A 140 -47.06 -33.02 -10.40
C LEU A 140 -45.98 -34.03 -10.87
N HIS A 141 -45.85 -35.26 -10.39
CA HIS A 141 -46.80 -36.16 -9.72
C HIS A 141 -46.04 -37.18 -8.86
N GLN A 142 -46.58 -37.47 -7.66
CA GLN A 142 -46.49 -38.80 -7.05
C GLN A 142 -47.10 -39.82 -8.02
N ILE A 143 -46.42 -40.94 -8.27
CA ILE A 143 -46.99 -42.29 -8.49
C ILE A 143 -45.85 -43.32 -8.34
N ALA A 144 -46.07 -44.28 -7.41
CA ALA A 144 -45.50 -45.63 -7.26
C ALA A 144 -43.97 -45.74 -7.07
N ALA A 145 -43.39 -46.27 -5.97
CA ALA A 145 -43.78 -47.38 -5.10
C ALA A 145 -44.19 -48.64 -5.89
N GLU A 146 -43.18 -49.35 -6.39
CA GLU A 146 -42.98 -50.80 -6.25
C GLU A 146 -41.50 -51.14 -6.47
#